data_AF-A0A350P4Y7-F1
#
_entry.id   AF-A0A350P4Y7-F1
#
_cell.length_a   1.000
_cell.length_b   1.000
_cell.length_c   1.000
_cell.angle_alpha   90.00
_cell.angle_beta   90.00
_cell.angle_gamma   90.00
#
_symmetry.space_group_name_H-M   'P 1'
#
loop_
_entity.id
_entity.type
_entity.pdbx_description
1 polymer ?
#
loop_
_entity_poly.entity_id
_entity_poly.type
_entity_poly.pdbx_seq_one_letter_code
_entity_poly.pdbx_strand_id
1 'polypeptide(L)'
;MSWMRKVLLSVFHYPVKLLVKAHSIPVNVETELGIDKGKPIVYLLPTNSVTDQLALKMSTQALGLPVPTDTLTLAGREYPSTLFLRKTPPIFRSAAKDTGIEDVFTDLFHLHRDHENLDLQVVPVFVSWGRAPGKGKPGLSDLIADNAAASWLRKLFIVLFLGRDNFISYSKAVSARAMSNQHGSDQRIAHKLVRVASTHFQRKRQSMTGPTLLERQELNNSVLGSDAVRRAMAEESRSKKISHEQAKERAQSYVTEIAADYREGLIRFGDRLLTRIWNKIYNGISVGHAERIRELAANGHEIVYVPCHRSHMDYLLLTYVIYHEGMVTPHIAAGINL
;
A
#
# COMPACT_ATOMS: atom_id res chain seq x y z
N MET A 1 -1.01 27.75 -1.74
CA MET A 1 -0.66 26.73 -2.78
C MET A 1 -0.13 27.41 -4.05
N SER A 2 0.88 26.84 -4.72
CA SER A 2 1.41 27.37 -6.01
C SER A 2 0.38 27.30 -7.14
N TRP A 3 0.35 28.32 -8.02
CA TRP A 3 -0.55 28.42 -9.19
C TRP A 3 -0.50 27.17 -10.09
N MET A 4 0.71 26.65 -10.36
CA MET A 4 0.91 25.45 -11.16
C MET A 4 0.20 24.21 -10.57
N ARG A 5 0.10 24.10 -9.25
CA ARG A 5 -0.60 23.01 -8.58
C ARG A 5 -2.12 23.12 -8.74
N LYS A 6 -2.68 24.32 -8.69
CA LYS A 6 -4.12 24.55 -8.94
C LYS A 6 -4.49 24.17 -10.37
N VAL A 7 -3.64 24.53 -11.34
CA VAL A 7 -3.81 24.13 -12.75
C VAL A 7 -3.76 22.61 -12.89
N LEU A 8 -2.74 21.94 -12.33
CA LEU A 8 -2.65 20.48 -12.40
C LEU A 8 -3.84 19.78 -11.72
N LEU A 9 -4.30 20.27 -10.56
CA LEU A 9 -5.49 19.73 -9.90
C LEU A 9 -6.73 19.84 -10.79
N SER A 10 -6.89 20.95 -11.51
CA SER A 10 -8.01 21.15 -12.44
C SER A 10 -7.91 20.25 -13.67
N VAL A 11 -6.73 20.19 -14.31
CA VAL A 11 -6.47 19.39 -15.52
C VAL A 11 -6.66 17.90 -15.24
N PHE A 12 -6.15 17.39 -14.12
CA PHE A 12 -6.26 15.98 -13.77
C PHE A 12 -7.59 15.62 -13.10
N HIS A 13 -8.44 16.60 -12.74
CA HIS A 13 -9.71 16.34 -12.05
C HIS A 13 -10.61 15.38 -12.84
N TYR A 14 -10.91 15.71 -14.11
CA TYR A 14 -11.84 14.92 -14.91
C TYR A 14 -11.31 13.53 -15.29
N PRO A 15 -10.04 13.38 -15.76
CA PRO A 15 -9.48 12.05 -16.02
C PRO A 15 -9.47 11.18 -14.77
N VAL A 16 -9.08 11.74 -13.62
CA VAL A 16 -9.07 11.00 -12.35
C VAL A 16 -10.49 10.61 -11.96
N LYS A 17 -11.46 11.53 -12.01
CA LYS A 17 -12.85 11.24 -11.66
C LYS A 17 -13.48 10.14 -12.53
N LEU A 18 -13.14 10.08 -13.82
CA LEU A 18 -13.68 9.09 -14.76
C LEU A 18 -13.02 7.71 -14.61
N LEU A 19 -11.70 7.69 -14.42
CA LEU A 19 -10.88 6.47 -14.51
C LEU A 19 -10.56 5.86 -13.15
N VAL A 20 -10.68 6.64 -12.07
CA VAL A 20 -10.28 6.23 -10.72
C VAL A 20 -11.47 5.79 -9.90
N LYS A 21 -11.31 4.66 -9.23
CA LYS A 21 -12.23 4.21 -8.18
C LYS A 21 -11.43 4.13 -6.89
N ALA A 22 -11.71 5.04 -5.96
CA ALA A 22 -10.99 5.14 -4.70
C ALA A 22 -11.58 4.14 -3.69
N HIS A 23 -10.86 3.06 -3.44
CA HIS A 23 -11.23 2.05 -2.45
C HIS A 23 -10.64 2.43 -1.08
N SER A 24 -11.50 2.89 -0.17
CA SER A 24 -11.12 3.24 1.20
C SER A 24 -10.88 1.99 2.04
N ILE A 25 -9.77 1.97 2.79
CA ILE A 25 -9.44 0.89 3.73
C ILE A 25 -9.02 1.51 5.08
N PRO A 26 -9.66 1.14 6.20
CA PRO A 26 -10.85 0.28 6.29
C PRO A 26 -12.09 0.96 5.70
N VAL A 27 -13.16 0.18 5.53
CA VAL A 27 -14.45 0.70 5.05
C VAL A 27 -15.05 1.65 6.09
N ASN A 28 -14.97 1.30 7.38
CA ASN A 28 -15.47 2.14 8.47
C ASN A 28 -14.31 2.79 9.25
N VAL A 29 -13.95 4.00 8.82
CA VAL A 29 -12.84 4.75 9.43
C VAL A 29 -13.16 5.30 10.82
N GLU A 30 -14.43 5.54 11.15
CA GLU A 30 -14.81 6.10 12.46
C GLU A 30 -14.66 5.04 13.56
N THR A 31 -15.30 3.88 13.36
CA THR A 31 -15.30 2.82 14.38
C THR A 31 -13.95 2.11 14.48
N GLU A 32 -13.26 1.86 13.36
CA GLU A 32 -12.01 1.09 13.37
C GLU A 32 -10.77 1.94 13.63
N LEU A 33 -10.78 3.23 13.23
CA LEU A 33 -9.59 4.10 13.36
C LEU A 33 -9.76 5.23 14.39
N GLY A 34 -10.94 5.39 14.99
CA GLY A 34 -11.22 6.45 15.96
C GLY A 34 -11.13 7.86 15.37
N ILE A 35 -11.40 8.01 14.06
CA ILE A 35 -11.42 9.31 13.41
C ILE A 35 -12.71 10.03 13.79
N ASP A 36 -12.59 11.24 14.35
CA ASP A 36 -13.73 12.03 14.79
C ASP A 36 -13.96 13.19 13.81
N LYS A 37 -15.08 13.13 13.10
CA LYS A 37 -15.46 14.15 12.10
C LYS A 37 -15.71 15.53 12.70
N GLY A 38 -16.02 15.61 14.00
CA GLY A 38 -16.26 16.87 14.70
C GLY A 38 -14.98 17.63 15.04
N LYS A 39 -13.82 16.97 14.94
CA LYS A 39 -12.51 17.57 15.23
C LYS A 39 -11.82 18.05 13.95
N PRO A 40 -10.92 19.04 14.07
CA PRO A 40 -10.05 19.41 12.96
C PRO A 40 -9.19 18.21 12.52
N ILE A 41 -9.15 17.93 11.21
CA ILE A 41 -8.37 16.82 10.64
C ILE A 41 -7.33 17.37 9.67
N VAL A 42 -6.10 16.90 9.81
CA VAL A 42 -5.01 17.09 8.84
C VAL A 42 -4.55 15.73 8.33
N TYR A 43 -4.51 15.58 7.01
CA TYR A 43 -4.05 14.35 6.36
C TYR A 43 -2.54 14.40 6.16
N LEU A 44 -1.84 13.32 6.50
CA LEU A 44 -0.42 13.17 6.25
C LEU A 44 -0.17 12.15 5.14
N LEU A 45 0.50 12.56 4.06
CA LEU A 45 0.84 11.69 2.93
C LEU A 45 2.37 11.51 2.81
N PRO A 46 2.84 10.37 2.27
CA PRO A 46 4.27 10.15 2.08
C PRO A 46 4.90 11.06 1.03
N THR A 47 4.17 11.39 -0.04
CA THR A 47 4.69 12.21 -1.16
C THR A 47 3.69 13.25 -1.62
N ASN A 48 4.19 14.39 -2.07
CA ASN A 48 3.37 15.47 -2.64
C ASN A 48 2.97 15.15 -4.09
N SER A 49 1.89 14.39 -4.26
CA SER A 49 1.34 14.03 -5.56
C SER A 49 -0.08 14.56 -5.77
N VAL A 50 -0.31 15.21 -6.93
CA VAL A 50 -1.61 15.76 -7.33
C VAL A 50 -2.66 14.66 -7.52
N THR A 51 -2.29 13.56 -8.19
CA THR A 51 -3.20 12.42 -8.41
C THR A 51 -3.61 11.80 -7.08
N ASP A 52 -2.68 11.67 -6.14
CA ASP A 52 -2.93 11.03 -4.86
C ASP A 52 -3.85 11.90 -3.99
N GLN A 53 -3.69 13.23 -4.04
CA GLN A 53 -4.61 14.17 -3.41
C GLN A 53 -6.01 14.16 -4.04
N LEU A 54 -6.12 14.01 -5.36
CA LEU A 54 -7.43 13.91 -6.03
C LEU A 54 -8.14 12.61 -5.65
N ALA A 55 -7.41 11.50 -5.60
CA ALA A 55 -7.95 10.22 -5.14
C ALA A 55 -8.38 10.28 -3.66
N LEU A 56 -7.56 10.90 -2.81
CA LEU A 56 -7.92 11.18 -1.42
C LEU A 56 -9.16 12.07 -1.32
N LYS A 57 -9.28 13.10 -2.17
CA LYS A 57 -10.47 13.96 -2.23
C LYS A 57 -11.73 13.15 -2.57
N MET A 58 -11.66 12.24 -3.54
CA MET A 58 -12.78 11.37 -3.87
C MET A 58 -13.17 10.46 -2.69
N SER A 59 -12.19 9.88 -2.01
CA SER A 59 -12.42 9.00 -0.85
C SER A 59 -12.98 9.76 0.36
N THR A 60 -12.41 10.91 0.72
CA THR A 60 -12.89 11.75 1.83
C THR A 60 -14.31 12.25 1.59
N GLN A 61 -14.64 12.67 0.36
CA GLN A 61 -16.02 13.05 -0.01
C GLN A 61 -16.99 11.87 0.14
N ALA A 62 -16.61 10.67 -0.28
CA ALA A 62 -17.45 9.48 -0.12
C ALA A 62 -17.66 9.08 1.34
N LEU A 63 -16.67 9.35 2.21
CA LEU A 63 -16.74 9.06 3.65
C LEU A 63 -17.34 10.22 4.47
N GLY A 64 -17.64 11.36 3.86
CA GLY A 64 -18.09 12.57 4.57
C GLY A 64 -17.02 13.17 5.49
N LEU A 65 -15.74 13.01 5.14
CA LEU A 65 -14.60 13.62 5.85
C LEU A 65 -14.24 15.00 5.26
N PRO A 66 -13.54 15.87 6.02
CA PRO A 66 -13.06 17.16 5.54
C PRO A 66 -12.24 17.02 4.25
N VAL A 67 -12.41 17.96 3.32
CA VAL A 67 -11.77 17.88 2.00
C VAL A 67 -10.27 18.18 2.13
N PRO A 68 -9.37 17.32 1.59
CA PRO A 68 -7.92 17.44 1.76
C PRO A 68 -7.30 18.62 1.01
N THR A 69 -8.01 19.18 0.03
CA THR A 69 -7.54 20.33 -0.77
C THR A 69 -7.84 21.69 -0.15
N ASP A 70 -8.64 21.71 0.90
CA ASP A 70 -9.11 22.95 1.50
C ASP A 70 -8.08 23.48 2.51
N THR A 71 -8.29 24.69 2.99
CA THR A 71 -7.50 25.27 4.08
C THR A 71 -8.22 25.03 5.41
N LEU A 72 -7.45 24.67 6.41
CA LEU A 72 -7.91 24.49 7.78
C LEU A 72 -7.59 25.75 8.58
N THR A 73 -8.61 26.37 9.17
CA THR A 73 -8.40 27.53 10.04
C THR A 73 -8.34 27.08 11.49
N LEU A 74 -7.21 27.29 12.15
CA LEU A 74 -6.98 26.96 13.56
C LEU A 74 -6.55 28.22 14.30
N ALA A 75 -7.29 28.62 15.34
CA ALA A 75 -7.01 29.81 16.15
C ALA A 75 -6.68 31.08 15.33
N GLY A 76 -7.42 31.33 14.24
CA GLY A 76 -7.22 32.49 13.36
C GLY A 76 -6.05 32.40 12.38
N ARG A 77 -5.34 31.26 12.32
CA ARG A 77 -4.28 30.99 11.34
C ARG A 77 -4.74 29.94 10.33
N GLU A 78 -4.30 30.09 9.08
CA GLU A 78 -4.59 29.13 8.01
C GLU A 78 -3.48 28.09 7.86
N TYR A 79 -3.87 26.82 7.84
CA TYR A 79 -3.01 25.67 7.61
C TYR A 79 -3.50 24.85 6.41
N PRO A 80 -2.62 24.16 5.69
CA PRO A 80 -3.06 23.21 4.68
C PRO A 80 -3.69 21.97 5.34
N SER A 81 -4.86 21.52 4.87
CA SER A 81 -5.48 20.28 5.35
C SER A 81 -4.70 19.01 4.98
N THR A 82 -3.67 19.11 4.13
CA THR A 82 -2.79 18.00 3.76
C THR A 82 -1.32 18.38 3.89
N LEU A 83 -0.58 17.57 4.65
CA LEU A 83 0.87 17.62 4.82
C LEU A 83 1.55 16.47 4.08
N PHE A 84 2.81 16.65 3.71
CA PHE A 84 3.59 15.68 2.95
C PHE A 84 4.93 15.45 3.63
N LEU A 85 5.40 14.20 3.73
CA LEU A 85 6.74 13.91 4.27
C LEU A 85 7.86 14.25 3.30
N ARG A 86 7.64 14.03 2.00
CA ARG A 86 8.65 14.26 0.95
C ARG A 86 8.09 15.08 -0.20
N LYS A 87 8.88 16.02 -0.72
CA LYS A 87 8.57 16.66 -2.01
C LYS A 87 8.82 15.65 -3.12
N THR A 88 7.99 15.66 -4.15
CA THR A 88 8.29 14.93 -5.38
C THR A 88 9.45 15.67 -6.07
N PRO A 89 10.55 14.98 -6.46
CA PRO A 89 11.64 15.65 -7.16
C PRO A 89 11.11 16.27 -8.46
N PRO A 90 11.52 17.52 -8.79
CA PRO A 90 11.15 18.12 -10.06
C PRO A 90 11.81 17.39 -11.22
N ILE A 91 11.21 17.50 -12.41
CA ILE A 91 11.52 16.74 -13.64
C ILE A 91 13.02 16.73 -14.02
N PHE A 92 13.80 17.72 -13.56
CA PHE A 92 15.22 17.91 -13.90
C PHE A 92 16.19 17.94 -12.70
N ARG A 93 15.79 17.56 -11.48
CA ARG A 93 16.73 17.47 -10.33
C ARG A 93 16.51 16.19 -9.52
N SER A 94 17.61 15.50 -9.18
CA SER A 94 17.57 14.22 -8.47
C SER A 94 17.26 14.33 -6.97
N ALA A 95 17.39 15.52 -6.37
CA ALA A 95 17.16 15.72 -4.95
C ALA A 95 15.83 16.44 -4.67
N ALA A 96 14.91 15.72 -4.03
CA ALA A 96 13.76 16.32 -3.37
C ALA A 96 14.22 17.13 -2.16
N LYS A 97 13.93 18.43 -2.13
CA LYS A 97 14.12 19.26 -0.94
C LYS A 97 13.10 18.88 0.15
N ASP A 98 13.45 19.22 1.38
CA ASP A 98 12.55 19.10 2.52
C ASP A 98 11.21 19.81 2.28
N THR A 99 10.14 19.25 2.82
CA THR A 99 8.78 19.78 2.67
C THR A 99 8.53 20.99 3.55
N GLY A 100 9.34 21.18 4.60
CA GLY A 100 9.08 22.14 5.67
C GLY A 100 7.97 21.65 6.60
N ILE A 101 7.73 20.34 6.63
CA ILE A 101 6.68 19.74 7.44
C ILE A 101 7.02 19.84 8.93
N GLU A 102 8.32 19.83 9.24
CA GLU A 102 8.87 20.03 10.58
C GLU A 102 8.44 21.37 11.16
N ASP A 103 8.52 22.43 10.36
CA ASP A 103 8.12 23.78 10.76
C ASP A 103 6.62 23.83 11.03
N VAL A 104 5.82 23.23 10.13
CA VAL A 104 4.36 23.15 10.31
C VAL A 104 3.99 22.34 11.56
N PHE A 105 4.63 21.19 11.81
CA PHE A 105 4.38 20.42 13.04
C PHE A 105 4.79 21.20 14.29
N THR A 106 5.93 21.89 14.25
CA THR A 106 6.40 22.72 15.37
C THR A 106 5.39 23.82 15.68
N ASP A 107 4.89 24.52 14.66
CA ASP A 107 3.86 25.55 14.79
C ASP A 107 2.54 24.99 15.35
N LEU A 108 2.12 23.80 14.89
CA LEU A 108 0.92 23.14 15.38
C LEU A 108 1.05 22.71 16.85
N PHE A 109 2.24 22.27 17.28
CA PHE A 109 2.49 21.94 18.69
C PHE A 109 2.47 23.18 19.58
N HIS A 110 3.04 24.30 19.12
CA HIS A 110 2.94 25.57 19.83
C HIS A 110 1.48 26.04 19.96
N LEU A 111 0.72 25.98 18.87
CA LEU A 111 -0.69 26.36 18.87
C LEU A 111 -1.53 25.50 19.83
N HIS A 112 -1.23 24.20 19.92
CA HIS A 112 -1.90 23.32 20.87
C HIS A 112 -1.60 23.67 22.32
N ARG A 113 -0.35 24.06 22.63
CA ARG A 113 0.05 24.48 23.97
C ARG A 113 -0.71 25.73 24.41
N ASP A 114 -0.92 26.67 23.50
CA ASP A 114 -1.57 27.95 23.80
C ASP A 114 -3.11 27.83 23.81
N HIS A 115 -3.66 26.75 23.23
CA HIS A 115 -5.10 26.49 23.15
C HIS A 115 -5.45 25.05 23.53
N GLU A 116 -5.60 24.79 24.83
CA GLU A 116 -5.88 23.45 25.35
C GLU A 116 -7.12 22.81 24.72
N ASN A 117 -8.15 23.56 24.34
CA ASN A 117 -9.38 23.01 23.76
C ASN A 117 -9.25 22.54 22.30
N LEU A 118 -8.14 22.82 21.62
CA LEU A 118 -7.97 22.51 20.19
C LEU A 118 -7.35 21.12 19.98
N ASP A 119 -8.17 20.08 19.86
CA ASP A 119 -7.68 18.70 19.60
C ASP A 119 -7.61 18.39 18.11
N LEU A 120 -6.47 18.71 17.48
CA LEU A 120 -6.18 18.40 16.07
C LEU A 120 -5.85 16.91 15.88
N GLN A 121 -6.51 16.27 14.90
CA GLN A 121 -6.21 14.91 14.49
C GLN A 121 -5.32 14.88 13.25
N VAL A 122 -4.15 14.23 13.36
CA VAL A 122 -3.28 13.94 12.22
C VAL A 122 -3.58 12.52 11.75
N VAL A 123 -4.08 12.38 10.52
CA VAL A 123 -4.48 11.10 9.93
C VAL A 123 -3.46 10.68 8.86
N PRO A 124 -2.63 9.65 9.10
CA PRO A 124 -1.73 9.13 8.08
C PRO A 124 -2.53 8.41 6.98
N VAL A 125 -2.36 8.84 5.74
CA VAL A 125 -3.04 8.26 4.57
C VAL A 125 -2.03 7.79 3.54
N PHE A 126 -2.09 6.50 3.22
CA PHE A 126 -1.30 5.88 2.16
C PHE A 126 -2.17 5.68 0.92
N VAL A 127 -1.73 6.22 -0.22
CA VAL A 127 -2.40 6.06 -1.50
C VAL A 127 -1.60 5.09 -2.37
N SER A 128 -2.21 3.98 -2.76
CA SER A 128 -1.61 2.99 -3.64
C SER A 128 -2.30 2.99 -5.01
N TRP A 129 -1.50 2.84 -6.06
CA TRP A 129 -1.96 2.67 -7.44
C TRP A 129 -1.44 1.33 -7.96
N GLY A 130 -2.29 0.30 -7.93
CA GLY A 130 -1.85 -1.10 -8.01
C GLY A 130 -1.05 -1.55 -6.79
N ARG A 131 -0.71 -2.85 -6.76
CA ARG A 131 0.03 -3.48 -5.66
C ARG A 131 1.11 -4.46 -6.12
N ALA A 132 1.66 -4.26 -7.31
CA ALA A 132 2.75 -5.09 -7.80
C ALA A 132 3.95 -5.07 -6.82
N PRO A 133 4.46 -6.23 -6.36
CA PRO A 133 5.69 -6.30 -5.60
C PRO A 133 6.84 -5.72 -6.41
N GLY A 134 7.82 -5.14 -5.72
CA GLY A 134 9.09 -4.80 -6.35
C GLY A 134 9.70 -6.07 -6.95
N LYS A 135 10.14 -5.99 -8.20
CA LYS A 135 11.09 -6.95 -8.76
C LYS A 135 12.50 -6.48 -8.39
N GLY A 136 13.50 -7.36 -8.52
CA GLY A 136 14.92 -7.05 -8.35
C GLY A 136 15.43 -5.95 -9.30
N LYS A 137 16.56 -6.16 -9.97
CA LYS A 137 17.14 -5.12 -10.85
C LYS A 137 16.08 -4.67 -11.89
N PRO A 138 15.80 -3.36 -12.01
CA PRO A 138 14.88 -2.87 -13.03
C PRO A 138 15.42 -3.26 -14.40
N GLY A 139 14.60 -3.96 -15.19
CA GLY A 139 14.96 -4.33 -16.56
C GLY A 139 15.08 -3.10 -17.46
N LEU A 140 15.64 -3.27 -18.66
CA LEU A 140 15.77 -2.18 -19.64
C LEU A 140 14.42 -1.51 -19.97
N SER A 141 13.30 -2.24 -19.91
CA SER A 141 11.95 -1.66 -20.06
C SER A 141 11.52 -0.79 -18.88
N ASP A 142 11.96 -1.12 -17.65
CA ASP A 142 11.69 -0.31 -16.45
C ASP A 142 12.58 0.93 -16.40
N LEU A 143 13.83 0.85 -16.92
CA LEU A 143 14.73 2.00 -17.04
C LEU A 143 14.30 2.98 -18.15
N ILE A 144 13.76 2.45 -19.25
CA ILE A 144 13.13 3.27 -20.29
C ILE A 144 11.83 3.90 -19.73
N ALA A 145 11.06 3.21 -18.88
CA ALA A 145 9.90 3.80 -18.20
C ALA A 145 10.26 4.78 -17.05
N ASP A 146 11.43 4.63 -16.43
CA ASP A 146 11.93 5.52 -15.38
C ASP A 146 12.55 6.82 -15.96
N ASN A 147 13.07 6.80 -17.19
CA ASN A 147 13.62 7.99 -17.85
C ASN A 147 12.77 8.56 -19.00
N ALA A 148 11.85 7.80 -19.60
CA ALA A 148 11.06 8.24 -20.75
C ALA A 148 9.59 8.45 -20.40
N ALA A 149 9.35 9.46 -19.54
CA ALA A 149 8.29 10.44 -19.74
C ALA A 149 8.35 11.43 -18.57
N ALA A 150 8.20 12.73 -18.85
CA ALA A 150 7.99 13.74 -17.81
C ALA A 150 7.00 13.20 -16.75
N SER A 151 7.32 13.31 -15.46
CA SER A 151 6.60 12.70 -14.31
C SER A 151 5.06 12.71 -14.42
N TRP A 152 4.48 13.74 -15.07
CA TRP A 152 3.05 13.89 -15.32
C TRP A 152 2.47 12.87 -16.33
N LEU A 153 3.19 12.50 -17.39
CA LEU A 153 2.76 11.49 -18.39
C LEU A 153 2.77 10.08 -17.77
N ARG A 154 3.80 9.75 -16.99
CA ARG A 154 3.82 8.52 -16.17
C ARG A 154 2.59 8.47 -15.27
N LYS A 155 2.28 9.57 -14.58
CA LYS A 155 1.08 9.68 -13.73
C LYS A 155 -0.22 9.55 -14.53
N LEU A 156 -0.28 10.07 -15.76
CA LEU A 156 -1.42 9.87 -16.65
C LEU A 156 -1.63 8.39 -17.00
N PHE A 157 -0.56 7.66 -17.35
CA PHE A 157 -0.63 6.22 -17.61
C PHE A 157 -1.01 5.41 -16.37
N ILE A 158 -0.50 5.78 -15.20
CA ILE A 158 -0.92 5.19 -13.92
C ILE A 158 -2.42 5.38 -13.73
N VAL A 159 -2.97 6.59 -13.93
CA VAL A 159 -4.41 6.83 -13.82
C VAL A 159 -5.19 6.02 -14.86
N LEU A 160 -4.72 5.96 -16.11
CA LEU A 160 -5.38 5.22 -17.19
C LEU A 160 -5.46 3.71 -16.92
N PHE A 161 -4.33 3.11 -16.54
CA PHE A 161 -4.23 1.65 -16.42
C PHE A 161 -4.48 1.14 -15.02
N LEU A 162 -4.16 1.91 -13.97
CA LEU A 162 -4.24 1.53 -12.56
C LEU A 162 -5.31 2.32 -11.79
N GLY A 163 -6.05 3.23 -12.44
CA GLY A 163 -7.04 4.06 -11.75
C GLY A 163 -8.13 3.29 -11.02
N ARG A 164 -8.65 2.22 -11.62
CA ARG A 164 -9.66 1.35 -10.99
C ARG A 164 -9.12 0.46 -9.88
N ASP A 165 -7.81 0.43 -9.70
CA ASP A 165 -7.08 -0.33 -8.70
C ASP A 165 -6.35 0.65 -7.78
N ASN A 166 -7.11 1.61 -7.27
CA ASN A 166 -6.63 2.66 -6.39
C ASN A 166 -7.16 2.44 -4.97
N PHE A 167 -6.24 2.32 -4.03
CA PHE A 167 -6.54 2.09 -2.63
C PHE A 167 -6.10 3.27 -1.77
N ILE A 168 -7.00 3.74 -0.93
CA ILE A 168 -6.78 4.81 0.03
C ILE A 168 -6.81 4.20 1.41
N SER A 169 -5.62 3.90 1.95
CA SER A 169 -5.51 3.32 3.28
C SER A 169 -5.31 4.39 4.34
N TYR A 170 -6.32 4.54 5.19
CA TYR A 170 -6.28 5.36 6.39
C TYR A 170 -5.62 4.58 7.53
N SER A 171 -4.98 5.31 8.44
CA SER A 171 -4.37 4.78 9.66
C SER A 171 -4.99 5.44 10.89
N LYS A 172 -4.80 4.83 12.07
CA LYS A 172 -5.28 5.38 13.35
C LYS A 172 -4.84 6.84 13.48
N ALA A 173 -5.80 7.72 13.81
CA ALA A 173 -5.53 9.13 13.97
C ALA A 173 -4.60 9.35 15.17
N VAL A 174 -3.63 10.24 15.01
CA VAL A 174 -2.75 10.64 16.11
C VAL A 174 -3.16 12.04 16.54
N SER A 175 -3.59 12.18 17.80
CA SER A 175 -3.91 13.47 18.38
C SER A 175 -2.63 14.28 18.58
N ALA A 176 -2.64 15.54 18.12
CA ALA A 176 -1.55 16.47 18.37
C ALA A 176 -1.33 16.71 19.87
N ARG A 177 -2.38 16.65 20.68
CA ARG A 177 -2.31 16.72 22.15
C ARG A 177 -1.49 15.58 22.73
N ALA A 178 -1.85 14.35 22.36
CA ALA A 178 -1.18 13.16 22.87
C ALA A 178 0.33 13.18 22.54
N MET A 179 0.68 13.67 21.34
CA MET A 179 2.08 13.85 20.94
C MET A 179 2.79 14.95 21.74
N SER A 180 2.15 16.10 21.94
CA SER A 180 2.74 17.22 22.67
C SER A 180 2.97 16.88 24.15
N ASN A 181 2.00 16.26 24.81
CA ASN A 181 2.09 15.88 26.23
C ASN A 181 3.17 14.82 26.50
N GLN A 182 3.44 13.92 25.55
CA GLN A 182 4.44 12.86 25.72
C GLN A 182 5.86 13.27 25.34
N HIS A 183 6.02 14.25 24.45
CA HIS A 183 7.31 14.51 23.84
C HIS A 183 7.79 15.97 23.91
N GLY A 184 6.92 16.95 24.18
CA GLY A 184 7.23 18.40 24.19
C GLY A 184 6.84 19.13 22.88
N SER A 185 7.40 20.32 22.63
CA SER A 185 7.12 21.15 21.43
C SER A 185 8.37 21.52 20.60
N ASP A 186 9.49 20.84 20.80
CA ASP A 186 10.77 21.15 20.15
C ASP A 186 10.89 20.61 18.71
N GLN A 187 11.68 21.29 17.88
CA GLN A 187 12.02 20.88 16.51
C GLN A 187 12.61 19.45 16.42
N ARG A 188 13.28 18.97 17.48
CA ARG A 188 13.77 17.58 17.57
C ARG A 188 12.64 16.55 17.55
N ILE A 189 11.49 16.88 18.11
CA ILE A 189 10.30 16.02 18.15
C ILE A 189 9.67 15.96 16.77
N ALA A 190 9.55 17.11 16.10
CA ALA A 190 9.05 17.17 14.74
C ALA A 190 9.83 16.23 13.80
N HIS A 191 11.18 16.28 13.84
CA HIS A 191 12.02 15.33 13.11
C HIS A 191 11.78 13.86 13.49
N LYS A 192 11.63 13.55 14.79
CA LYS A 192 11.35 12.19 15.26
C LYS A 192 10.00 11.70 14.71
N LEU A 193 8.98 12.55 14.69
CA LEU A 193 7.66 12.22 14.16
C LEU A 193 7.67 12.01 12.64
N VAL A 194 8.38 12.85 11.89
CA VAL A 194 8.58 12.66 10.45
C VAL A 194 9.27 11.31 10.17
N ARG A 195 10.25 10.92 11.00
CA ARG A 195 10.91 9.62 10.90
C ARG A 195 9.96 8.46 11.21
N VAL A 196 9.19 8.55 12.31
CA VAL A 196 8.21 7.53 12.69
C VAL A 196 7.14 7.37 11.60
N ALA A 197 6.61 8.48 11.09
CA ALA A 197 5.65 8.48 9.98
C ALA A 197 6.24 7.86 8.71
N SER A 198 7.50 8.16 8.38
CA SER A 198 8.20 7.55 7.24
C SER A 198 8.30 6.03 7.38
N THR A 199 8.67 5.53 8.56
CA THR A 199 8.72 4.09 8.85
C THR A 199 7.33 3.46 8.79
N HIS A 200 6.30 4.15 9.30
CA HIS A 200 4.90 3.71 9.20
C HIS A 200 4.47 3.51 7.74
N PHE A 201 4.72 4.50 6.87
CA PHE A 201 4.37 4.37 5.45
C PHE A 201 5.18 3.29 4.72
N GLN A 202 6.45 3.08 5.11
CA GLN A 202 7.26 2.01 4.53
C GLN A 202 6.69 0.63 4.90
N ARG A 203 6.36 0.40 6.18
CA ARG A 203 5.72 -0.84 6.64
C ARG A 203 4.36 -1.05 5.97
N LYS A 204 3.57 0.03 5.87
CA LYS A 204 2.27 -0.01 5.20
C LYS A 204 2.43 -0.46 3.75
N ARG A 205 3.34 0.18 2.98
CA ARG A 205 3.64 -0.22 1.61
C ARG A 205 3.99 -1.70 1.53
N GLN A 206 4.91 -2.18 2.38
CA GLN A 206 5.35 -3.58 2.39
C GLN A 206 4.20 -4.56 2.69
N SER A 207 3.29 -4.23 3.61
CA SER A 207 2.12 -5.07 3.89
C SER A 207 1.14 -5.19 2.71
N MET A 208 1.08 -4.15 1.85
CA MET A 208 0.19 -4.12 0.69
C MET A 208 0.82 -4.78 -0.54
N THR A 209 2.11 -4.55 -0.80
CA THR A 209 2.80 -5.06 -1.99
C THR A 209 3.50 -6.39 -1.78
N GLY A 210 3.71 -6.79 -0.51
CA GLY A 210 4.57 -7.92 -0.16
C GLY A 210 6.07 -7.58 -0.26
N PRO A 211 6.94 -8.56 0.06
CA PRO A 211 8.38 -8.42 -0.08
C PRO A 211 8.80 -8.30 -1.54
N THR A 212 10.00 -7.74 -1.76
CA THR A 212 10.62 -7.77 -3.09
C THR A 212 10.82 -9.22 -3.52
N LEU A 213 10.32 -9.56 -4.70
CA LEU A 213 10.50 -10.91 -5.24
C LEU A 213 11.92 -11.05 -5.77
N LEU A 214 12.63 -12.08 -5.31
CA LEU A 214 13.89 -12.52 -5.91
C LEU A 214 13.65 -12.96 -7.35
N GLU A 215 14.68 -12.90 -8.18
CA GLU A 215 14.56 -13.48 -9.52
C GLU A 215 14.30 -14.98 -9.38
N ARG A 216 13.37 -15.50 -10.19
CA ARG A 216 12.93 -16.91 -10.11
C ARG A 216 14.10 -17.88 -10.19
N GLN A 217 15.12 -17.55 -10.99
CA GLN A 217 16.33 -18.36 -11.11
C GLN A 217 17.16 -18.37 -9.82
N GLU A 218 17.29 -17.23 -9.13
CA GLU A 218 17.99 -17.14 -7.85
C GLU A 218 17.28 -17.97 -6.77
N LEU A 219 15.95 -17.87 -6.70
CA LEU A 219 15.13 -18.67 -5.77
C LEU A 219 15.29 -20.17 -6.06
N ASN A 220 15.16 -20.58 -7.33
CA ASN A 220 15.30 -21.98 -7.74
C ASN A 220 16.68 -22.53 -7.40
N ASN A 221 17.74 -21.77 -7.68
CA ASN A 221 19.12 -22.16 -7.39
C ASN A 221 19.36 -22.25 -5.87
N SER A 222 18.78 -21.34 -5.09
CA SER A 222 18.84 -21.38 -3.62
C SER A 222 18.18 -22.64 -3.06
N VAL A 223 17.00 -23.01 -3.56
CA VAL A 223 16.28 -24.22 -3.15
C VAL A 223 17.07 -25.49 -3.52
N LEU A 224 17.52 -25.60 -4.77
CA LEU A 224 18.31 -26.75 -5.25
C LEU A 224 19.67 -26.86 -4.55
N GLY A 225 20.24 -25.73 -4.14
CA GLY A 225 21.50 -25.65 -3.40
C GLY A 225 21.39 -25.99 -1.92
N SER A 226 20.18 -26.04 -1.35
CA SER A 226 19.96 -26.32 0.07
C SER A 226 20.39 -27.74 0.46
N ASP A 227 20.93 -27.90 1.67
CA ASP A 227 21.44 -29.20 2.15
C ASP A 227 20.36 -30.29 2.20
N ALA A 228 19.10 -29.90 2.49
CA ALA A 228 17.98 -30.84 2.51
C ALA A 228 17.70 -31.39 1.11
N VAL A 229 17.61 -30.53 0.09
CA VAL A 229 17.35 -30.93 -1.30
C VAL A 229 18.55 -31.69 -1.88
N ARG A 230 19.79 -31.27 -1.58
CA ARG A 230 21.00 -31.98 -2.01
C ARG A 230 21.06 -33.40 -1.45
N ARG A 231 20.70 -33.60 -0.17
CA ARG A 231 20.60 -34.92 0.44
C ARG A 231 19.51 -35.77 -0.23
N ALA A 232 18.33 -35.21 -0.46
CA ALA A 232 17.24 -35.90 -1.14
C ALA A 232 17.62 -36.32 -2.58
N MET A 233 18.31 -35.46 -3.34
CA MET A 233 18.80 -35.79 -4.69
C MET A 233 19.83 -36.93 -4.66
N ALA A 234 20.74 -36.95 -3.68
CA ALA A 234 21.72 -38.02 -3.54
C ALA A 234 21.06 -39.36 -3.14
N GLU A 235 20.05 -39.32 -2.28
CA GLU A 235 19.27 -40.49 -1.89
C GLU A 235 18.46 -41.06 -3.07
N GLU A 236 17.76 -40.19 -3.81
CA GLU A 236 17.01 -40.55 -5.03
C GLU A 236 17.92 -41.16 -6.10
N SER A 237 19.11 -40.59 -6.30
CA SER A 237 20.11 -41.12 -7.23
C SER A 237 20.54 -42.54 -6.87
N ARG A 238 20.80 -42.80 -5.58
CA ARG A 238 21.18 -44.14 -5.08
C ARG A 238 20.03 -45.13 -5.17
N SER A 239 18.83 -44.74 -4.73
CA SER A 239 17.67 -45.63 -4.63
C SER A 239 17.12 -46.03 -6.00
N LYS A 240 17.05 -45.06 -6.93
CA LYS A 240 16.54 -45.29 -8.29
C LYS A 240 17.63 -45.62 -9.31
N LYS A 241 18.90 -45.65 -8.88
CA LYS A 241 20.08 -45.93 -9.73
C LYS A 241 20.16 -45.00 -10.95
N ILE A 242 19.83 -43.73 -10.75
CA ILE A 242 19.91 -42.68 -11.77
C ILE A 242 21.15 -41.81 -11.54
N SER A 243 21.62 -41.11 -12.58
CA SER A 243 22.74 -40.19 -12.43
C SER A 243 22.39 -39.00 -11.51
N HIS A 244 23.41 -38.32 -10.99
CA HIS A 244 23.19 -37.13 -10.17
C HIS A 244 22.53 -36.02 -10.98
N GLU A 245 22.87 -35.89 -12.25
CA GLU A 245 22.28 -34.97 -13.21
C GLU A 245 20.77 -35.25 -13.38
N GLN A 246 20.38 -36.52 -13.56
CA GLN A 246 18.96 -36.90 -13.69
C GLN A 246 18.18 -36.60 -12.41
N ALA A 247 18.77 -36.85 -11.23
CA ALA A 247 18.14 -36.50 -9.96
C ALA A 247 17.97 -34.98 -9.81
N LYS A 248 18.94 -34.19 -10.29
CA LYS A 248 18.88 -32.73 -10.30
C LYS A 248 17.83 -32.19 -11.26
N GLU A 249 17.73 -32.72 -12.47
CA GLU A 249 16.69 -32.35 -13.44
C GLU A 249 15.29 -32.61 -12.88
N ARG A 250 15.11 -33.75 -12.20
CA ARG A 250 13.85 -34.08 -11.53
C ARG A 250 13.54 -33.15 -10.37
N ALA A 251 14.53 -32.79 -9.55
CA ALA A 251 14.34 -31.79 -8.50
C ALA A 251 13.95 -30.42 -9.11
N GLN A 252 14.59 -30.03 -10.21
CA GLN A 252 14.28 -28.80 -10.93
C GLN A 252 12.86 -28.79 -11.51
N SER A 253 12.37 -29.93 -12.02
CA SER A 253 10.99 -30.04 -12.50
C SER A 253 10.00 -29.84 -11.36
N TYR A 254 10.22 -30.49 -10.20
CA TYR A 254 9.38 -30.29 -9.02
C TYR A 254 9.39 -28.86 -8.50
N VAL A 255 10.56 -28.22 -8.42
CA VAL A 255 10.66 -26.81 -8.04
C VAL A 255 9.88 -25.94 -9.02
N THR A 256 9.96 -26.22 -10.32
CA THR A 256 9.25 -25.44 -11.34
C THR A 256 7.74 -25.61 -11.24
N GLU A 257 7.27 -26.83 -10.95
CA GLU A 257 5.86 -27.19 -10.76
C GLU A 257 5.26 -26.55 -9.50
N ILE A 258 5.99 -26.56 -8.39
CA ILE A 258 5.53 -26.04 -7.09
C ILE A 258 5.66 -24.52 -7.00
N ALA A 259 6.66 -23.93 -7.69
CA ALA A 259 6.95 -22.51 -7.58
C ALA A 259 5.77 -21.65 -8.04
N ALA A 260 5.25 -20.84 -7.11
CA ALA A 260 4.22 -19.87 -7.41
C ALA A 260 4.72 -18.79 -8.38
N ASP A 261 3.85 -18.36 -9.29
CA ASP A 261 4.10 -17.28 -10.25
C ASP A 261 3.16 -16.10 -9.96
N TYR A 262 3.56 -15.24 -9.02
CA TYR A 262 2.77 -14.06 -8.66
C TYR A 262 2.75 -13.06 -9.81
N ARG A 263 1.57 -12.80 -10.36
CA ARG A 263 1.35 -11.83 -11.43
C ARG A 263 0.25 -10.85 -11.06
N GLU A 264 0.64 -9.61 -10.73
CA GLU A 264 -0.31 -8.55 -10.36
C GLU A 264 -1.39 -8.33 -11.43
N GLY A 265 -1.02 -8.37 -12.71
CA GLY A 265 -1.99 -8.23 -13.81
C GLY A 265 -3.09 -9.31 -13.78
N LEU A 266 -2.73 -10.54 -13.40
CA LEU A 266 -3.68 -11.66 -13.27
C LEU A 266 -4.58 -11.46 -12.05
N ILE A 267 -4.02 -11.02 -10.91
CA ILE A 267 -4.81 -10.70 -9.71
C ILE A 267 -5.88 -9.64 -10.03
N ARG A 268 -5.50 -8.58 -10.75
CA ARG A 268 -6.41 -7.50 -11.14
C ARG A 268 -7.49 -7.93 -12.13
N PHE A 269 -7.16 -8.84 -13.04
CA PHE A 269 -8.15 -9.45 -13.92
C PHE A 269 -9.11 -10.33 -13.11
N GLY A 270 -8.56 -11.16 -12.22
CA GLY A 270 -9.29 -12.00 -11.29
C GLY A 270 -10.26 -11.20 -10.44
N ASP A 271 -9.83 -10.11 -9.81
CA ASP A 271 -10.67 -9.18 -9.03
C ASP A 271 -11.92 -8.74 -9.80
N ARG A 272 -11.77 -8.29 -11.05
CA ARG A 272 -12.90 -7.84 -11.88
C ARG A 272 -13.87 -8.96 -12.21
N LEU A 273 -13.35 -10.15 -12.50
CA LEU A 273 -14.15 -11.33 -12.82
C LEU A 273 -14.88 -11.82 -11.56
N LEU A 274 -14.15 -12.00 -10.46
CA LEU A 274 -14.64 -12.48 -9.18
C LEU A 274 -15.68 -11.52 -8.59
N THR A 275 -15.45 -10.20 -8.64
CA THR A 275 -16.46 -9.21 -8.20
C THR A 275 -17.82 -9.43 -8.89
N ARG A 276 -17.83 -9.72 -10.21
CA ARG A 276 -19.09 -10.00 -10.94
C ARG A 276 -19.71 -11.33 -10.51
N ILE A 277 -18.88 -12.35 -10.31
CA ILE A 277 -19.33 -13.67 -9.86
C ILE A 277 -19.95 -13.55 -8.46
N TRP A 278 -19.29 -12.87 -7.52
CA TRP A 278 -19.77 -12.70 -6.15
C TRP A 278 -21.07 -11.92 -6.06
N ASN A 279 -21.20 -10.84 -6.82
CA ASN A 279 -22.44 -10.07 -6.88
C ASN A 279 -23.61 -10.85 -7.48
N LYS A 280 -23.35 -11.96 -8.20
CA LYS A 280 -24.38 -12.83 -8.79
C LYS A 280 -24.73 -14.01 -7.89
N ILE A 281 -23.75 -14.60 -7.22
CA ILE A 281 -23.92 -15.86 -6.47
C ILE A 281 -24.27 -15.59 -4.99
N TYR A 282 -23.81 -14.47 -4.43
CA TYR A 282 -24.01 -14.13 -3.03
C TYR A 282 -24.82 -12.83 -2.88
N ASN A 283 -25.65 -12.77 -1.84
CA ASN A 283 -26.39 -11.56 -1.45
C ASN A 283 -25.51 -10.51 -0.74
N GLY A 284 -24.21 -10.78 -0.63
CA GLY A 284 -23.22 -9.96 0.07
C GLY A 284 -22.13 -10.83 0.69
N ILE A 285 -20.96 -10.24 0.91
CA ILE A 285 -19.86 -10.86 1.64
C ILE A 285 -19.67 -10.08 2.93
N SER A 286 -19.86 -10.74 4.08
CA SER A 286 -19.54 -10.17 5.39
C SER A 286 -18.19 -10.69 5.85
N VAL A 287 -17.29 -9.77 6.18
CA VAL A 287 -15.93 -10.09 6.63
C VAL A 287 -15.80 -9.68 8.10
N GLY A 288 -15.64 -10.67 8.98
CA GLY A 288 -15.37 -10.45 10.40
C GLY A 288 -13.87 -10.43 10.70
N HIS A 289 -13.47 -9.72 11.76
CA HIS A 289 -12.12 -9.73 12.31
C HIS A 289 -10.97 -9.36 11.35
N ALA A 290 -11.28 -8.69 10.23
CA ALA A 290 -10.27 -8.24 9.27
C ALA A 290 -9.24 -7.30 9.91
N GLU A 291 -9.65 -6.48 10.88
CA GLU A 291 -8.75 -5.59 11.62
C GLU A 291 -7.55 -6.33 12.22
N ARG A 292 -7.81 -7.45 12.93
CA ARG A 292 -6.74 -8.25 13.55
C ARG A 292 -5.76 -8.79 12.52
N ILE A 293 -6.26 -9.22 11.36
CA ILE A 293 -5.41 -9.73 10.28
C ILE A 293 -4.56 -8.60 9.67
N ARG A 294 -5.15 -7.42 9.45
CA ARG A 294 -4.40 -6.24 8.97
C ARG A 294 -3.35 -5.78 9.96
N GLU A 295 -3.62 -5.83 11.27
CA GLU A 295 -2.65 -5.51 12.31
C GLU A 295 -1.48 -6.50 12.32
N LEU A 296 -1.75 -7.81 12.22
CA LEU A 296 -0.71 -8.84 12.11
C LEU A 296 0.16 -8.62 10.87
N ALA A 297 -0.45 -8.35 9.72
CA ALA A 297 0.26 -8.08 8.47
C ALA A 297 1.11 -6.79 8.56
N ALA A 298 0.57 -5.73 9.17
CA ALA A 298 1.28 -4.47 9.36
C ALA A 298 2.50 -4.60 10.30
N ASN A 299 2.44 -5.52 11.25
CA ASN A 299 3.56 -5.86 12.15
C ASN A 299 4.58 -6.80 11.51
N GLY A 300 4.36 -7.24 10.27
CA GLY A 300 5.30 -8.08 9.52
C GLY A 300 5.22 -9.57 9.87
N HIS A 301 4.12 -10.03 10.48
CA HIS A 301 3.92 -11.46 10.72
C HIS A 301 3.63 -12.19 9.41
N GLU A 302 4.17 -13.40 9.28
CA GLU A 302 3.76 -14.34 8.25
C GLU A 302 2.41 -14.95 8.63
N ILE A 303 1.45 -14.91 7.70
CA ILE A 303 0.08 -15.35 7.96
C ILE A 303 -0.22 -16.56 7.07
N VAL A 304 -0.49 -17.69 7.72
CA VAL A 304 -0.95 -18.92 7.05
C VAL A 304 -2.46 -18.99 7.17
N TYR A 305 -3.15 -18.93 6.04
CA TYR A 305 -4.61 -19.08 6.00
C TYR A 305 -4.98 -20.53 5.75
N VAL A 306 -5.85 -21.09 6.59
CA VAL A 306 -6.34 -22.47 6.47
C VAL A 306 -7.85 -22.42 6.21
N PRO A 307 -8.30 -22.37 4.94
CA PRO A 307 -9.72 -22.38 4.64
C PRO A 307 -10.34 -23.74 5.01
N CYS A 308 -11.67 -23.77 5.22
CA CYS A 308 -12.40 -25.02 5.48
C CYS A 308 -12.40 -26.00 4.29
N HIS A 309 -11.93 -25.55 3.12
CA HIS A 309 -11.74 -26.34 1.89
C HIS A 309 -12.99 -27.08 1.41
N ARG A 310 -14.18 -26.50 1.63
CA ARG A 310 -15.46 -27.07 1.20
C ARG A 310 -15.68 -26.95 -0.31
N SER A 311 -15.02 -26.00 -0.96
CA SER A 311 -15.06 -25.81 -2.41
C SER A 311 -13.80 -25.14 -2.94
N HIS A 312 -13.55 -25.23 -4.25
CA HIS A 312 -12.52 -24.43 -4.91
C HIS A 312 -12.80 -22.92 -4.86
N MET A 313 -14.03 -22.52 -4.55
CA MET A 313 -14.37 -21.10 -4.39
C MET A 313 -13.79 -20.53 -3.09
N ASP A 314 -13.50 -21.37 -2.08
CA ASP A 314 -13.08 -20.90 -0.76
C ASP A 314 -11.75 -20.13 -0.83
N TYR A 315 -10.75 -20.66 -1.53
CA TYR A 315 -9.45 -19.99 -1.65
C TYR A 315 -9.53 -18.76 -2.58
N LEU A 316 -10.42 -18.77 -3.58
CA LEU A 316 -10.66 -17.62 -4.46
C LEU A 316 -11.33 -16.48 -3.70
N LEU A 317 -12.35 -16.79 -2.91
CA LEU A 317 -13.07 -15.84 -2.07
C LEU A 317 -12.16 -15.28 -0.97
N LEU A 318 -11.38 -16.14 -0.31
CA LEU A 318 -10.38 -15.70 0.66
C LEU A 318 -9.38 -14.74 0.00
N THR A 319 -8.79 -15.14 -1.12
CA THR A 319 -7.83 -14.30 -1.86
C THR A 319 -8.46 -12.96 -2.26
N TYR A 320 -9.71 -12.98 -2.71
CA TYR A 320 -10.50 -11.79 -3.05
C TYR A 320 -10.69 -10.87 -1.83
N VAL A 321 -11.10 -11.42 -0.69
CA VAL A 321 -11.28 -10.65 0.56
C VAL A 321 -9.97 -10.04 1.02
N ILE A 322 -8.89 -10.82 1.09
CA ILE A 322 -7.55 -10.33 1.49
C ILE A 322 -7.07 -9.22 0.55
N TYR A 323 -7.32 -9.37 -0.76
CA TYR A 323 -7.06 -8.32 -1.74
C TYR A 323 -7.88 -7.06 -1.44
N HIS A 324 -9.18 -7.16 -1.13
CA HIS A 324 -10.00 -5.99 -0.80
C HIS A 324 -9.69 -5.35 0.55
N GLU A 325 -9.11 -6.11 1.48
CA GLU A 325 -8.57 -5.61 2.76
C GLU A 325 -7.21 -4.90 2.60
N GLY A 326 -6.73 -4.76 1.37
CA GLY A 326 -5.51 -4.02 1.04
C GLY A 326 -4.23 -4.75 1.37
N MET A 327 -4.29 -6.05 1.64
CA MET A 327 -3.10 -6.87 1.89
C MET A 327 -2.61 -7.53 0.61
N VAL A 328 -1.38 -8.01 0.62
CA VAL A 328 -0.85 -8.87 -0.45
C VAL A 328 -1.65 -10.18 -0.52
N THR A 329 -1.94 -10.67 -1.72
CA THR A 329 -2.69 -11.94 -1.85
C THR A 329 -1.84 -13.12 -1.37
N PRO A 330 -2.46 -14.12 -0.72
CA PRO A 330 -1.74 -15.29 -0.25
C PRO A 330 -1.21 -16.14 -1.41
N HIS A 331 -0.08 -16.82 -1.18
CA HIS A 331 0.32 -17.94 -2.02
C HIS A 331 -0.57 -19.14 -1.70
N ILE A 332 -1.07 -19.81 -2.72
CA ILE A 332 -1.96 -20.96 -2.57
C ILE A 332 -1.13 -22.21 -2.80
N ALA A 333 -1.04 -23.08 -1.79
CA ALA A 333 -0.51 -24.42 -1.94
C ALA A 333 -1.66 -25.35 -2.36
N ALA A 334 -1.54 -25.92 -3.56
CA ALA A 334 -2.53 -26.81 -4.15
C ALA A 334 -1.87 -28.10 -4.63
N GLY A 335 -2.58 -29.22 -4.53
CA GLY A 335 -2.14 -30.50 -5.09
C GLY A 335 -2.35 -30.55 -6.60
N ILE A 336 -1.76 -31.57 -7.25
CA ILE A 336 -1.80 -31.79 -8.70
C ILE A 336 -3.23 -32.09 -9.21
N ASN A 337 -4.13 -32.56 -8.33
CA ASN A 337 -5.51 -32.93 -8.65
C ASN A 337 -6.50 -31.76 -8.41
N LEU A 338 -6.15 -30.57 -8.86
CA LEU A 338 -7.02 -29.39 -8.79
C LEU A 338 -7.49 -28.98 -10.19
#